data_AF-A0A199W0S3-F1
#
_entry.id   AF-A0A199W0S3-F1
#
_cell.length_a   1.000
_cell.length_b   1.000
_cell.length_c   1.000
_cell.angle_alpha   90.00
_cell.angle_beta   90.00
_cell.angle_gamma   90.00
#
_symmetry.space_group_name_H-M   'P 1'
#
loop_
_entity.id
_entity.type
_entity.pdbx_description
1 polymer ?
#
loop_
_entity_poly.entity_id
_entity_poly.type
_entity_poly.pdbx_seq_one_letter_code
_entity_poly.pdbx_strand_id
1 'polypeptide(L)'
;QAEGALSELTQSSSLENTLRPLNKSLVQSNLLHHKDKDVKLLVAVCFTDIIRILAPNPPYSDEVFKEIFKIIISTFVDLADVESPYISRRMKILETVSALRCSVIMLDIGCEDLVLDMFR
;
A
#
# COMPACT_ATOMS: atom_id res chain seq x y z
N GLN A 1 15.95 4.21 1.66
CA GLN A 1 16.65 3.23 0.80
C GLN A 1 15.75 2.08 0.35
N ALA A 2 14.95 1.44 1.23
CA ALA A 2 14.07 0.34 0.83
C ALA A 2 12.99 0.70 -0.22
N GLU A 3 12.32 1.84 -0.06
CA GLU A 3 11.29 2.33 -0.99
C GLU A 3 11.79 2.48 -2.43
N GLY A 4 12.92 3.18 -2.63
CA GLY A 4 13.48 3.42 -3.97
C GLY A 4 13.78 2.11 -4.71
N ALA A 5 14.29 1.10 -3.99
CA ALA A 5 14.59 -0.20 -4.57
C ALA A 5 13.33 -0.97 -5.01
N LEU A 6 12.23 -0.89 -4.26
CA LEU A 6 10.97 -1.55 -4.63
C LEU A 6 10.31 -0.88 -5.84
N SER A 7 10.43 0.44 -5.96
CA SER A 7 9.82 1.20 -7.05
C SER A 7 10.35 0.82 -8.44
N GLU A 8 11.60 0.39 -8.55
CA GLU A 8 12.26 0.06 -9.82
C GLU A 8 11.92 -1.35 -10.34
N LEU A 9 11.36 -2.21 -9.47
CA LEU A 9 11.06 -3.60 -9.81
C LEU A 9 9.76 -3.70 -10.62
N THR A 10 9.76 -4.54 -11.66
CA THR A 10 8.55 -4.91 -12.40
C THR A 10 7.78 -6.03 -11.69
N GLN A 11 6.55 -6.27 -12.13
CA GLN A 11 5.72 -7.37 -11.61
C GLN A 11 6.43 -8.71 -11.84
N SER A 12 6.67 -9.45 -10.75
CA SER A 12 7.38 -10.73 -10.78
C SER A 12 7.08 -11.57 -9.55
N SER A 13 6.33 -12.66 -9.74
CA SER A 13 6.04 -13.63 -8.68
C SER A 13 7.28 -14.35 -8.16
N SER A 14 8.35 -14.46 -8.95
CA SER A 14 9.61 -15.09 -8.52
C SER A 14 10.30 -14.33 -7.38
N LEU A 15 9.98 -13.05 -7.21
CA LEU A 15 10.49 -12.21 -6.12
C LEU A 15 9.80 -12.46 -4.78
N GLU A 16 8.74 -13.29 -4.73
CA GLU A 16 8.01 -13.56 -3.49
C GLU A 16 8.94 -14.05 -2.37
N ASN A 17 9.80 -15.03 -2.64
CA ASN A 17 10.72 -15.57 -1.63
C ASN A 17 11.77 -14.54 -1.19
N THR A 18 12.20 -13.66 -2.10
CA THR A 18 13.14 -12.58 -1.82
C THR A 18 12.51 -11.50 -0.94
N LEU A 19 11.25 -11.16 -1.21
CA LEU A 19 10.51 -10.12 -0.49
C LEU A 19 9.87 -10.62 0.81
N ARG A 20 9.69 -11.93 0.97
CA ARG A 20 9.04 -12.56 2.14
C ARG A 20 9.59 -12.06 3.49
N PRO A 21 10.92 -11.97 3.73
CA PRO A 21 11.44 -11.51 5.03
C PRO A 21 11.09 -10.05 5.32
N LEU A 22 11.25 -9.16 4.34
CA LEU A 22 10.86 -7.75 4.44
C LEU A 22 9.37 -7.62 4.70
N ASN A 23 8.56 -8.31 3.91
CA ASN A 23 7.11 -8.26 4.00
C ASN A 23 6.61 -8.72 5.38
N LYS A 24 7.14 -9.86 5.87
CA LYS A 24 6.82 -10.37 7.20
C LYS A 24 7.19 -9.36 8.29
N SER A 25 8.36 -8.73 8.19
CA SER A 25 8.81 -7.70 9.14
C SER A 25 7.86 -6.50 9.14
N LEU A 26 7.47 -5.99 7.97
CA LEU A 26 6.55 -4.87 7.84
C LEU A 26 5.18 -5.18 8.47
N VAL A 27 4.62 -6.36 8.21
CA VAL A 27 3.32 -6.78 8.77
C VAL A 27 3.38 -7.00 10.28
N GLN A 28 4.47 -7.56 10.81
CA GLN A 28 4.61 -7.84 12.24
C GLN A 28 5.04 -6.62 13.07
N SER A 29 5.51 -5.56 12.41
CA SER A 29 5.90 -4.33 13.07
C SER A 29 4.69 -3.49 13.48
N ASN A 30 4.85 -2.65 14.50
CA ASN A 30 3.87 -1.62 14.85
C ASN A 30 3.84 -0.46 13.83
N LEU A 31 4.45 -0.62 12.65
CA LEU A 31 4.53 0.42 11.62
C LEU A 31 3.17 0.71 10.97
N LEU A 32 2.30 -0.31 10.85
CA LEU A 32 0.93 -0.15 10.35
C LEU A 32 0.09 0.79 11.23
N HIS A 33 0.37 0.81 12.54
CA HIS A 33 -0.33 1.62 13.54
C HIS A 33 0.51 2.81 14.04
N HIS A 34 1.62 3.11 13.38
CA HIS A 34 2.52 4.19 13.80
C HIS A 34 1.80 5.55 13.74
N LYS A 35 2.08 6.48 14.66
CA LYS A 35 1.34 7.76 14.72
C LYS A 35 1.85 8.81 13.74
N ASP A 36 3.14 8.75 13.41
CA ASP A 36 3.79 9.69 12.50
C ASP A 36 3.30 9.52 11.06
N LYS A 37 2.86 10.61 10.42
CA LYS A 37 2.29 10.61 9.07
C LYS A 37 3.31 10.22 8.00
N ASP A 38 4.56 10.65 8.14
CA ASP A 38 5.60 10.39 7.14
C ASP A 38 6.03 8.92 7.21
N VAL A 39 6.13 8.35 8.42
CA VAL A 39 6.32 6.91 8.60
C VAL A 39 5.16 6.14 7.97
N LYS A 40 3.91 6.55 8.20
CA LYS A 40 2.76 5.87 7.57
C LYS A 40 2.82 5.92 6.05
N LEU A 41 3.15 7.08 5.48
CA LEU A 41 3.29 7.25 4.04
C LEU A 41 4.37 6.31 3.49
N LEU A 42 5.55 6.26 4.11
CA LEU A 42 6.63 5.37 3.68
C LEU A 42 6.24 3.89 3.73
N VAL A 43 5.49 3.50 4.77
CA VAL A 43 4.97 2.13 4.92
C VAL A 43 3.93 1.84 3.83
N ALA A 44 3.02 2.78 3.55
CA ALA A 44 2.04 2.68 2.47
C ALA A 44 2.72 2.54 1.09
N VAL A 45 3.78 3.31 0.81
CA VAL A 45 4.54 3.15 -0.45
C VAL A 45 5.15 1.74 -0.52
N CYS A 46 5.79 1.26 0.56
CA CYS A 46 6.38 -0.09 0.57
C CYS A 46 5.35 -1.17 0.29
N PHE A 47 4.20 -1.16 0.97
CA PHE A 47 3.14 -2.14 0.74
C PHE A 47 2.54 -2.04 -0.66
N THR A 48 2.31 -0.82 -1.15
CA THR A 48 1.78 -0.60 -2.49
C THR A 48 2.71 -1.18 -3.56
N ASP A 49 4.03 -0.96 -3.43
CA ASP A 49 4.99 -1.57 -4.35
C ASP A 49 5.08 -3.09 -4.20
N ILE A 50 5.04 -3.64 -2.98
CA ILE A 50 5.05 -5.10 -2.79
C ILE A 50 3.80 -5.74 -3.42
N ILE A 51 2.61 -5.17 -3.20
CA ILE A 51 1.36 -5.64 -3.82
C ILE A 51 1.49 -5.60 -5.34
N ARG A 52 2.01 -4.50 -5.91
CA ARG A 52 2.25 -4.35 -7.36
C ARG A 52 3.22 -5.39 -7.91
N ILE A 53 4.32 -5.66 -7.20
CA ILE A 53 5.34 -6.62 -7.63
C ILE A 53 4.78 -8.05 -7.59
N LEU A 54 4.01 -8.38 -6.55
CA LEU A 54 3.49 -9.73 -6.31
C LEU A 54 2.10 -9.99 -6.91
N ALA A 55 1.50 -8.99 -7.57
CA ALA A 55 0.27 -9.15 -8.34
C ALA A 55 0.42 -10.29 -9.37
N PRO A 56 -0.68 -10.99 -9.72
CA PRO A 56 -2.06 -10.77 -9.27
C PRO A 56 -2.40 -11.37 -7.90
N ASN A 57 -1.53 -12.21 -7.33
CA ASN A 57 -1.82 -12.99 -6.12
C ASN A 57 -0.83 -12.67 -4.99
N PRO A 58 -0.85 -11.46 -4.44
CA PRO A 58 0.02 -11.11 -3.31
C PRO A 58 -0.32 -11.98 -2.07
N PRO A 59 0.69 -12.37 -1.27
CA PRO A 59 0.55 -13.42 -0.26
C PRO A 59 0.01 -12.90 1.08
N TYR A 60 -1.12 -12.19 1.07
CA TYR A 60 -1.76 -11.63 2.27
C TYR A 60 -3.09 -12.34 2.55
N SER A 61 -3.38 -12.57 3.83
CA SER A 61 -4.74 -12.92 4.24
C SER A 61 -5.62 -11.68 4.18
N ASP A 62 -6.94 -11.89 4.16
CA ASP A 62 -7.92 -10.80 4.14
C ASP A 62 -7.69 -9.85 5.30
N GLU A 63 -7.45 -10.33 6.53
CA GLU A 63 -7.22 -9.50 7.71
C GLU A 63 -5.99 -8.60 7.55
N VAL A 64 -4.91 -9.14 6.98
CA VAL A 64 -3.70 -8.35 6.72
C VAL A 64 -3.95 -7.31 5.63
N PHE A 65 -4.70 -7.69 4.58
CA PHE A 65 -5.11 -6.76 3.55
C PHE A 65 -5.94 -5.60 4.09
N LYS A 66 -6.87 -5.85 5.03
CA LYS A 66 -7.64 -4.76 5.67
C LYS A 66 -6.74 -3.72 6.33
N GLU A 67 -5.74 -4.17 7.09
CA GLU A 67 -4.81 -3.26 7.77
C GLU A 67 -3.91 -2.50 6.77
N ILE A 68 -3.48 -3.16 5.70
CA ILE A 68 -2.73 -2.51 4.62
C ILE A 68 -3.58 -1.47 3.88
N PHE A 69 -4.84 -1.79 3.55
CA PHE A 69 -5.72 -0.83 2.89
C PHE A 69 -6.06 0.36 3.78
N LYS A 70 -6.27 0.16 5.09
CA LYS A 70 -6.47 1.27 6.04
C LYS A 70 -5.34 2.29 5.95
N ILE A 71 -4.07 1.84 5.95
CA ILE A 71 -2.94 2.76 5.87
C ILE A 71 -2.84 3.42 4.49
N ILE A 72 -3.06 2.67 3.40
CA ILE A 72 -3.06 3.22 2.03
C ILE A 72 -4.13 4.30 1.87
N ILE A 73 -5.39 4.02 2.22
CA ILE A 73 -6.50 4.97 2.08
C ILE A 73 -6.28 6.19 2.99
N SER A 74 -5.69 6.01 4.17
CA SER A 74 -5.36 7.14 5.05
C SER A 74 -4.39 8.16 4.42
N THR A 75 -3.64 7.78 3.37
CA THR A 75 -2.76 8.72 2.65
C THR A 75 -3.50 9.64 1.68
N PHE A 76 -4.73 9.30 1.30
CA PHE A 76 -5.47 10.04 0.26
C PHE A 76 -6.03 11.37 0.75
N VAL A 77 -6.25 11.54 2.06
CA VAL A 77 -6.64 12.83 2.65
C VAL A 77 -5.64 13.94 2.35
N ASP A 78 -4.35 13.59 2.20
CA ASP A 78 -3.28 14.55 1.95
C ASP A 78 -2.99 14.71 0.43
N LEU A 79 -3.83 14.18 -0.48
CA LEU A 79 -3.72 14.41 -1.94
C LEU A 79 -4.09 15.83 -2.36
N ALA A 80 -4.91 16.53 -1.55
CA ALA A 80 -5.27 17.92 -1.80
C ALA A 80 -4.08 18.88 -1.62
N ASP A 81 -3.04 18.47 -0.88
CA ASP A 81 -1.82 19.25 -0.65
C ASP A 81 -0.82 19.03 -1.80
N VAL A 82 -1.05 19.71 -2.92
CA VAL A 82 -0.24 19.58 -4.15
C VAL A 82 1.16 20.19 -4.03
N GLU A 83 1.38 21.08 -3.07
CA GLU A 83 2.69 21.70 -2.80
C GLU A 83 3.58 20.81 -1.91
N SER A 84 3.00 19.74 -1.36
CA SER A 84 3.72 18.78 -0.53
C SER A 84 4.88 18.14 -1.31
N PRO A 85 6.10 18.03 -0.73
CA PRO A 85 7.19 17.28 -1.37
C PRO A 85 6.87 15.79 -1.54
N TYR A 86 5.81 15.30 -0.89
CA TYR A 86 5.34 13.93 -0.92
C TYR A 86 4.22 13.66 -1.93
N ILE A 87 3.74 14.68 -2.67
CA ILE A 87 2.61 14.53 -3.59
C ILE A 87 2.86 13.45 -4.66
N SER A 88 4.07 13.37 -5.19
CA SER A 88 4.46 12.37 -6.20
C SER A 88 4.31 10.93 -5.68
N ARG A 89 4.61 10.71 -4.40
CA ARG A 89 4.47 9.40 -3.75
C ARG A 89 3.01 9.05 -3.55
N ARG A 90 2.19 10.01 -3.11
CA ARG A 90 0.74 9.82 -2.93
C ARG A 90 0.05 9.54 -4.27
N MET A 91 0.42 10.27 -5.32
CA MET A 91 -0.07 10.04 -6.69
C MET A 91 0.29 8.63 -7.18
N LYS A 92 1.54 8.20 -6.99
CA LYS A 92 1.96 6.83 -7.37
C LYS A 92 1.16 5.74 -6.62
N ILE A 93 0.84 5.97 -5.35
CA ILE A 93 -0.02 5.06 -4.57
C ILE A 93 -1.40 4.98 -5.23
N LEU A 94 -2.03 6.13 -5.50
CA LEU A 94 -3.36 6.20 -6.12
C LEU A 94 -3.39 5.51 -7.49
N GLU A 95 -2.39 5.77 -8.34
CA GLU A 95 -2.24 5.13 -9.66
C GLU A 95 -2.16 3.60 -9.54
N THR A 96 -1.39 3.10 -8.58
CA THR A 96 -1.25 1.66 -8.35
C THR A 96 -2.55 1.04 -7.83
N VAL A 97 -3.21 1.69 -6.87
CA VAL A 97 -4.52 1.27 -6.32
C VAL A 97 -5.56 1.17 -7.43
N SER A 98 -5.59 2.14 -8.34
CA SER A 98 -6.47 2.15 -9.50
C SER A 98 -6.12 1.03 -10.49
N ALA A 99 -4.84 0.90 -10.87
CA ALA A 99 -4.37 -0.08 -11.84
C ALA A 99 -4.62 -1.53 -11.41
N LEU A 100 -4.45 -1.83 -10.12
CA LEU A 100 -4.70 -3.15 -9.55
C LEU A 100 -6.17 -3.37 -9.16
N ARG A 101 -7.03 -2.37 -9.39
CA ARG A 101 -8.45 -2.41 -9.04
C ARG A 101 -8.68 -2.77 -7.57
N CYS A 102 -7.85 -2.21 -6.67
CA CYS A 102 -7.87 -2.52 -5.24
C CYS A 102 -9.24 -2.24 -4.60
N SER A 103 -10.05 -1.34 -5.14
CA SER A 103 -11.44 -1.14 -4.69
C SER A 103 -12.29 -2.40 -4.81
N VAL A 104 -12.08 -3.22 -5.84
CA VAL A 104 -12.78 -4.51 -5.99
C VAL A 104 -12.30 -5.47 -4.90
N ILE A 105 -10.99 -5.56 -4.66
CA ILE A 105 -10.41 -6.38 -3.60
C ILE A 105 -10.97 -5.98 -2.24
N MET A 106 -11.07 -4.67 -1.96
CA MET A 106 -11.67 -4.16 -0.71
C MET A 106 -13.13 -4.58 -0.55
N LEU A 107 -13.92 -4.56 -1.62
CA LEU A 107 -15.30 -5.06 -1.57
C LEU A 107 -15.34 -6.57 -1.29
N ASP A 108 -14.47 -7.35 -1.95
CA ASP A 108 -14.43 -8.80 -1.81
C ASP A 108 -14.07 -9.24 -0.38
N ILE A 109 -13.23 -8.47 0.33
CA ILE A 109 -12.85 -8.76 1.71
C ILE A 109 -13.75 -8.07 2.77
N GLY A 110 -14.80 -7.35 2.36
CA GLY A 110 -15.72 -6.66 3.28
C GLY A 110 -15.11 -5.42 3.95
N CYS A 111 -14.54 -4.53 3.14
CA CYS A 111 -14.02 -3.20 3.50
C CYS A 111 -14.72 -2.10 2.70
N GLU A 112 -16.06 -2.13 2.64
CA GLU A 112 -16.89 -1.16 1.94
C GLU A 112 -16.75 0.25 2.53
N ASP A 113 -16.48 0.36 3.82
CA ASP A 113 -16.20 1.61 4.52
C ASP A 113 -14.95 2.31 3.95
N LEU A 114 -13.87 1.55 3.70
CA LEU A 114 -12.65 2.09 3.10
C LEU A 114 -12.87 2.58 1.66
N VAL A 115 -13.71 1.87 0.89
CA VAL A 115 -14.08 2.32 -0.46
C VAL A 115 -14.81 3.65 -0.39
N LEU A 116 -15.76 3.81 0.55
CA LEU A 116 -16.47 5.07 0.74
C LEU A 116 -15.53 6.20 1.16
N ASP A 117 -14.57 5.91 2.04
CA ASP A 117 -13.59 6.90 2.51
C ASP A 117 -12.65 7.40 1.40
N MET A 118 -12.42 6.61 0.34
CA MET A 118 -11.67 7.09 -0.83
C MET A 118 -12.35 8.23 -1.60
N PHE A 119 -13.68 8.32 -1.54
CA PHE A 119 -14.48 9.27 -2.33
C PHE A 119 -15.00 10.45 -1.52
N ARG A 120 -14.65 10.54 -0.24
CA ARG A 120 -14.98 11.68 0.64
C ARG A 120 -13.89 12.74 0.57
#